data_AF-A0A067RS18-F1
#
_entry.id   AF-A0A067RS18-F1
#
_cell.length_a   1.000
_cell.length_b   1.000
_cell.length_c   1.000
_cell.angle_alpha   90.00
_cell.angle_beta   90.00
_cell.angle_gamma   90.00
#
_symmetry.space_group_name_H-M   'P 1'
#
loop_
_entity.id
_entity.type
_entity.pdbx_description
1 polymer ?
#
loop_
_entity_poly.entity_id
_entity_poly.type
_entity_poly.pdbx_seq_one_letter_code
_entity_poly.pdbx_strand_id
1 'polypeptide(L)' 'MLEVTCNDRLGKKVRVKCNPDDTIGDLKKLIAAQTGTRWEKIVLKKWYTVFKDHIKLQDCILSI' A
#
# COMPACT_ATOMS: atom_id res chain seq x y z
N MET A 1 -2.24 4.06 14.65
CA MET A 1 -2.33 2.79 13.90
C MET A 1 -3.48 2.92 12.93
N LEU A 2 -3.18 2.85 11.63
CA LEU A 2 -4.13 2.96 10.54
C LEU A 2 -4.38 1.59 9.93
N GLU A 3 -5.56 1.39 9.39
CA GLU A 3 -5.85 0.21 8.58
C GLU A 3 -6.07 0.63 7.12
N VAL A 4 -5.26 0.07 6.23
CA VAL A 4 -5.36 0.29 4.78
C VAL A 4 -5.93 -0.96 4.14
N THR A 5 -6.97 -0.78 3.32
CA THR A 5 -7.54 -1.85 2.51
C THR A 5 -7.03 -1.74 1.09
N CYS A 6 -6.32 -2.76 0.62
CA CYS A 6 -5.85 -2.87 -0.75
C CYS A 6 -6.69 -3.90 -1.50
N ASN A 7 -7.18 -3.52 -2.69
CA ASN A 7 -7.91 -4.42 -3.58
C ASN A 7 -7.00 -4.80 -4.75
N ASP A 8 -6.88 -6.10 -5.01
CA ASP A 8 -6.18 -6.61 -6.18
C ASP A 8 -7.12 -6.64 -7.40
N ARG A 9 -6.56 -6.71 -8.61
CA ARG A 9 -7.30 -6.83 -9.88
C ARG A 9 -8.18 -8.08 -9.93
N LEU A 10 -7.77 -9.14 -9.22
CA LEU A 10 -8.54 -10.39 -9.09
C LEU A 10 -9.63 -10.32 -8.01
N GLY A 11 -9.85 -9.15 -7.38
CA GLY A 11 -10.89 -8.96 -6.36
C GLY A 11 -10.48 -9.39 -4.95
N LYS A 12 -9.25 -9.85 -4.74
CA LYS A 12 -8.72 -10.16 -3.40
C LYS A 12 -8.58 -8.87 -2.60
N LYS A 13 -9.20 -8.82 -1.42
CA LYS A 13 -9.10 -7.70 -0.48
C LYS A 13 -8.10 -8.05 0.61
N VAL A 14 -7.08 -7.22 0.77
CA VAL A 14 -6.06 -7.36 1.81
C VAL A 14 -6.17 -6.16 2.74
N ARG A 15 -6.30 -6.42 4.04
CA ARG A 15 -6.34 -5.38 5.07
C ARG A 15 -4.99 -5.39 5.78
N VAL A 16 -4.29 -4.27 5.74
CA VAL A 16 -2.95 -4.13 6.32
C VAL A 16 -3.00 -3.06 7.40
N LYS A 17 -2.58 -3.43 8.61
CA LYS A 17 -2.35 -2.47 9.69
C LYS A 17 -0.97 -1.86 9.52
N CYS A 18 -0.90 -0.54 9.47
CA CYS A 18 0.32 0.23 9.25
C CYS A 18 0.29 1.52 10.06
N ASN A 19 1.44 2.17 10.19
CA ASN A 19 1.56 3.47 10.84
C ASN A 19 1.56 4.59 9.78
N PRO A 20 1.08 5.79 10.11
CA PRO A 20 1.04 6.92 9.16
C PRO A 20 2.45 7.38 8.74
N ASP A 21 3.46 7.13 9.57
CA ASP A 21 4.86 7.43 9.32
C ASP A 21 5.55 6.43 8.38
N ASP A 22 4.94 5.25 8.15
CA ASP A 22 5.50 4.23 7.27
C ASP A 22 5.54 4.72 5.81
N THR A 23 6.50 4.19 5.05
CA THR A 23 6.61 4.47 3.62
C THR A 23 5.73 3.54 2.80
N ILE A 24 5.42 3.95 1.58
CA ILE A 24 4.76 3.10 0.58
C ILE A 24 5.58 1.84 0.31
N GLY A 25 6.91 1.94 0.35
CA GLY A 25 7.80 0.78 0.23
C GLY A 25 7.56 -0.27 1.32
N ASP A 26 7.42 0.17 2.57
CA ASP A 26 7.13 -0.74 3.69
C ASP A 26 5.71 -1.32 3.61
N LEU A 27 4.73 -0.53 3.17
CA LEU A 27 3.39 -1.05 2.90
C LEU A 27 3.41 -2.15 1.82
N LYS A 28 4.18 -1.98 0.74
CA LYS A 28 4.35 -3.03 -0.29
C LYS A 28 4.96 -4.30 0.29
N LYS A 29 5.95 -4.20 1.20
CA LYS A 29 6.54 -5.37 1.87
C LYS A 29 5.51 -6.09 2.76
N LEU A 30 4.67 -5.34 3.48
CA LEU A 30 3.61 -5.92 4.29
C LEU A 30 2.55 -6.64 3.44
N ILE A 31 2.15 -6.04 2.31
CA ILE A 31 1.23 -6.68 1.35
C ILE A 31 1.89 -7.90 0.72
N ALA A 32 3.18 -7.83 0.40
CA ALA A 32 3.96 -8.95 -0.13
C ALA A 32 3.99 -10.12 0.85
N ALA A 33 4.15 -9.86 2.15
CA ALA A 33 4.12 -10.88 3.19
C ALA A 33 2.75 -11.59 3.28
N GLN A 34 1.64 -10.86 3.09
CA GLN A 34 0.29 -11.45 3.13
C GLN A 34 -0.13 -12.12 1.81
N THR A 35 0.30 -11.57 0.68
CA THR A 35 -0.17 -12.00 -0.65
C THR A 35 0.76 -13.04 -1.28
N GLY A 36 2.03 -13.12 -0.85
CA GLY A 36 3.06 -14.00 -1.42
C GLY A 36 3.70 -13.45 -2.70
N THR A 37 3.30 -12.26 -3.16
CA THR A 37 3.87 -11.60 -4.34
C THR A 37 5.07 -10.76 -3.95
N ARG A 38 6.15 -10.78 -4.73
CA ARG A 38 7.31 -9.89 -4.49
C ARG A 38 6.90 -8.42 -4.52
N TRP A 39 7.36 -7.65 -3.54
CA TRP A 39 7.05 -6.22 -3.37
C TRP A 39 7.39 -5.38 -4.61
N GLU A 40 8.44 -5.74 -5.35
CA GLU A 40 8.86 -5.08 -6.60
C GLU A 40 7.81 -5.14 -7.72
N LYS A 41 6.96 -6.18 -7.72
CA LYS A 41 5.88 -6.36 -8.70
C LYS A 41 4.57 -5.68 -8.26
N ILE A 42 4.48 -5.24 -7.00
CA ILE A 42 3.28 -4.63 -6.45
C ILE A 42 3.31 -3.15 -6.77
N VAL A 43 2.38 -2.72 -7.64
CA VAL A 43 2.18 -1.31 -7.97
C VAL A 43 0.95 -0.82 -7.22
N LEU A 44 1.16 0.07 -6.25
CA LEU A 44 0.09 0.72 -5.53
C LEU A 44 -0.39 1.94 -6.32
N LYS A 45 -1.68 1.96 -6.61
CA LYS A 45 -2.36 3.05 -7.29
C LYS A 45 -3.63 3.43 -6.55
N LYS A 46 -3.94 4.72 -6.53
CA LYS A 46 -5.23 5.25 -6.07
C LYS A 46 -5.74 6.14 -7.21
N TRP A 47 -6.87 5.75 -7.80
CA TRP A 47 -7.38 6.36 -9.04
C TRP A 47 -6.35 6.31 -10.17
N TYR A 48 -5.90 7.48 -10.63
CA TYR A 48 -4.91 7.66 -11.70
C TYR A 48 -3.48 7.88 -11.16
N THR A 49 -3.31 7.98 -9.84
CA THR A 49 -2.02 8.28 -9.22
C THR A 49 -1.28 7.01 -8.82
N VAL A 50 -0.04 6.87 -9.29
CA VAL A 50 0.87 5.79 -8.90
C VAL A 50 1.80 6.28 -7.79
N PHE A 51 1.84 5.56 -6.68
CA PHE A 51 2.67 5.93 -5.54
C PHE A 51 4.09 5.39 -5.68
N LYS A 52 5.07 6.26 -5.40
CA LYS A 52 6.49 5.90 -5.32
C LYS A 52 6.87 5.46 -3.91
N ASP A 53 7.92 4.64 -3.81
CA ASP A 53 8.27 3.94 -2.56
C ASP A 53 8.72 4.88 -1.42
N HIS A 54 9.26 6.06 -1.74
CA HIS A 54 9.73 7.03 -0.75
C HIS A 54 8.61 7.92 -0.17
N ILE A 55 7.39 7.84 -0.70
CA ILE A 55 6.28 8.66 -0.23
C ILE A 55 5.79 8.05 1.09
N LYS A 56 5.53 8.91 2.09
CA LYS A 56 4.97 8.50 3.37
C LYS A 56 3.46 8.27 3.27
N LEU A 57 2.93 7.35 4.05
CA LEU A 57 1.50 7.04 4.06
C LEU A 57 0.65 8.27 4.42
N GLN A 58 1.12 9.10 5.36
CA GLN A 58 0.46 10.36 5.72
C GLN A 58 0.12 11.22 4.50
N ASP A 59 1.02 11.31 3.51
CA ASP A 59 0.87 12.14 2.32
C ASP A 59 -0.18 11.55 1.35
N CYS A 60 -0.24 10.21 1.28
CA CYS A 60 -1.16 9.48 0.41
C CYS A 60 -2.62 9.47 0.92
N ILE A 61 -2.81 9.57 2.23
CA ILE A 61 -4.12 9.44 2.89
C ILE A 61 -4.73 10.80 3.20
N LEU A 62 -3.92 11.82 3.53
CA LEU A 62 -4.39 13.18 3.87
C LEU A 62 -4.52 14.13 2.67
N SER A 63 -3.89 13.85 1.52
CA SER A 63 -3.96 14.74 0.36
C SER A 63 -5.22 14.55 -0.52
N ILE A 64 -6.32 14.03 0.03
CA ILE A 64 -7.65 13.97 -0.61
C ILE A 64 -8.70 14.53 0.33
#